data_AF-A0A7C5A2L1-F1
#
_entry.id   AF-A0A7C5A2L1-F1
#
_cell.length_a   1.000
_cell.length_b   1.000
_cell.length_c   1.000
_cell.angle_alpha   90.00
_cell.angle_beta   90.00
_cell.angle_gamma   90.00
#
_symmetry.space_group_name_H-M   'P 1'
#
loop_
_entity.id
_entity.type
_entity.pdbx_description
1 polymer ?
#
loop_
_entity_poly.entity_id
_entity_poly.type
_entity_poly.pdbx_seq_one_letter_code
_entity_poly.pdbx_strand_id
1 'polypeptide(L)' 'MEQLLINFLLMDEEAKALRKLSLSELRKPVEQVRWILRKELEEKGYLPPQTLPPTKPHEAHHEQL' A
#
# COMPACT_ATOMS: atom_id res chain seq x y z
N MET A 1 -19.81 10.31 3.67
CA MET A 1 -18.54 9.66 3.26
C MET A 1 -18.84 8.82 2.04
N GLU A 2 -18.19 9.10 0.92
CA GLU A 2 -18.36 8.32 -0.32
C GLU A 2 -17.43 7.11 -0.27
N GLN A 3 -17.96 5.92 -0.56
CA GLN A 3 -17.19 4.67 -0.62
C GLN A 3 -17.40 4.03 -1.97
N LEU A 4 -16.30 3.61 -2.60
CA LEU A 4 -16.29 2.87 -3.85
C LEU A 4 -15.57 1.53 -3.63
N LEU A 5 -16.24 0.44 -3.96
CA LEU A 5 -15.67 -0.91 -3.90
C LEU A 5 -15.27 -1.34 -5.31
N ILE A 6 -13.98 -1.62 -5.50
CA ILE A 6 -13.41 -2.00 -6.80
C ILE A 6 -12.89 -3.43 -6.69
N ASN A 7 -13.50 -4.34 -7.47
CA ASN A 7 -13.05 -5.71 -7.63
C ASN A 7 -12.53 -5.90 -9.06
N PHE A 8 -11.31 -6.39 -9.20
CA PHE A 8 -10.75 -6.75 -10.49
C PHE A 8 -9.78 -7.92 -10.32
N LEU A 9 -9.59 -8.65 -11.41
CA LEU A 9 -8.63 -9.73 -11.50
C LEU A 9 -7.36 -9.19 -12.14
N LEU A 10 -6.22 -9.51 -11.54
CA LEU A 10 -4.91 -9.29 -12.15
C LEU A 10 -4.56 -10.53 -12.96
N MET A 11 -4.09 -10.30 -14.19
CA MET A 11 -3.59 -11.38 -15.03
C MET A 11 -2.21 -11.84 -14.54
N ASP A 12 -1.76 -13.01 -15.01
CA ASP A 12 -0.61 -13.73 -14.42
C ASP A 12 0.65 -12.85 -14.24
N GLU A 13 1.08 -12.14 -15.28
CA GLU A 13 2.26 -11.27 -15.21
C GLU A 13 2.05 -10.06 -14.28
N GLU A 14 0.85 -9.48 -14.26
CA GLU A 14 0.52 -8.36 -13.36
C GLU A 14 0.51 -8.84 -11.90
N ALA A 15 -0.04 -10.03 -11.64
CA ALA A 15 -0.07 -10.63 -10.31
C ALA A 15 1.34 -10.98 -9.81
N LYS A 16 2.19 -11.54 -10.67
CA LYS A 16 3.61 -11.81 -10.33
C LYS A 16 4.37 -10.53 -10.03
N ALA A 17 4.23 -9.51 -10.87
CA ALA A 17 4.87 -8.21 -10.68
C ALA A 17 4.43 -7.55 -9.37
N LEU A 18 3.12 -7.51 -9.10
CA LEU A 18 2.58 -6.97 -7.86
C LEU A 18 3.12 -7.73 -6.64
N ARG A 19 3.16 -9.06 -6.66
CA ARG A 19 3.71 -9.85 -5.54
C ARG A 19 5.18 -9.53 -5.29
N LYS A 20 5.99 -9.44 -6.34
CA LYS A 20 7.42 -9.11 -6.22
C LYS A 20 7.63 -7.73 -5.61
N LEU A 21 6.89 -6.73 -6.09
CA LEU A 21 6.94 -5.36 -5.57
C LEU A 21 6.45 -5.29 -4.11
N SER A 22 5.36 -5.99 -3.80
CA SER A 22 4.80 -6.02 -2.44
C SER A 22 5.81 -6.59 -1.44
N LEU A 23 6.54 -7.64 -1.83
CA LEU A 23 7.61 -8.24 -1.02
C LEU A 23 8.78 -7.29 -0.81
N SER A 24 9.27 -6.60 -1.85
CA SER A 24 10.38 -5.66 -1.70
C SER A 24 10.03 -4.46 -0.82
N GLU A 25 8.76 -4.08 -0.82
CA GLU A 25 8.22 -2.96 -0.04
C GLU A 25 7.72 -3.34 1.36
N LEU A 26 7.80 -4.62 1.74
CA LEU A 26 7.27 -5.16 3.00
C LEU A 26 5.77 -4.87 3.21
N ARG A 27 4.98 -4.89 2.14
CA ARG A 27 3.53 -4.66 2.17
C ARG A 27 2.75 -5.88 1.70
N LYS A 28 1.48 -6.00 2.11
CA LYS A 28 0.56 -6.96 1.51
C LYS A 28 0.17 -6.50 0.10
N PRO A 29 -0.12 -7.41 -0.85
CA PRO A 29 -0.53 -7.03 -2.21
C PRO A 29 -1.68 -6.01 -2.27
N VAL A 30 -2.69 -6.17 -1.40
CA VAL A 30 -3.83 -5.25 -1.33
C VAL A 30 -3.42 -3.84 -0.85
N GLU A 31 -2.48 -3.76 0.09
CA GLU A 31 -1.95 -2.49 0.59
C GLU A 31 -1.09 -1.82 -0.49
N GLN A 32 -0.31 -2.60 -1.23
CA GLN A 32 0.50 -2.12 -2.34
C GLN A 32 -0.37 -1.56 -3.47
N VAL A 33 -1.47 -2.24 -3.86
CA VAL A 33 -2.43 -1.71 -4.85
C VAL A 33 -3.01 -0.38 -4.40
N ARG A 34 -3.44 -0.29 -3.12
CA ARG A 34 -3.96 0.95 -2.56
C ARG A 34 -2.91 2.07 -2.56
N TRP A 35 -1.66 1.73 -2.24
CA TRP A 35 -0.56 2.68 -2.24
C TRP A 35 -0.25 3.20 -3.65
N ILE A 36 -0.16 2.32 -4.65
CA ILE A 36 0.05 2.68 -6.06
C ILE A 36 -1.06 3.61 -6.53
N LEU A 37 -2.31 3.24 -6.32
CA LEU A 37 -3.46 4.07 -6.72
C LEU A 37 -3.41 5.44 -6.05
N ARG A 38 -3.08 5.49 -4.75
CA ARG A 38 -2.94 6.76 -4.04
C ARG A 38 -1.83 7.62 -4.63
N LYS A 39 -0.67 7.05 -4.93
CA LYS A 39 0.47 7.78 -5.49
C LYS A 39 0.19 8.32 -6.88
N GLU A 40 -0.42 7.51 -7.74
CA GLU A 40 -0.86 7.94 -9.07
C GLU A 40 -1.82 9.14 -9.00
N LEU A 41 -2.76 9.12 -8.05
CA LEU A 41 -3.72 10.21 -7.84
C LEU A 41 -3.07 11.46 -7.22
N GLU A 42 -2.06 11.29 -6.34
CA GLU A 42 -1.26 12.40 -5.80
C GLU A 42 -0.44 13.07 -6.91
N GLU A 43 0.25 12.29 -7.74
CA GLU A 43 1.08 12.80 -8.85
C GLU A 43 0.26 13.57 -9.89
N LYS A 44 -0.99 13.15 -10.11
CA LYS A 44 -1.92 13.85 -11.00
C LYS A 44 -2.67 15.01 -10.35
N GLY A 45 -2.45 15.28 -9.07
CA GLY A 45 -3.10 16.39 -8.34
C GLY A 45 -4.56 16.14 -7.97
N TYR A 46 -5.06 14.90 -8.06
CA TYR A 46 -6.39 14.52 -7.59
C TYR A 46 -6.44 14.30 -6.08
N LEU A 47 -5.29 14.03 -5.45
CA LEU A 47 -5.16 13.92 -4.00
C LEU A 47 -4.04 14.84 -3.49
N PRO A 48 -4.19 15.41 -2.29
CA PRO A 48 -3.09 16.12 -1.65
C PRO A 48 -1.96 15.14 -1.27
N PRO A 49 -0.68 15.58 -1.31
CA PRO A 49 0.44 14.75 -0.92
C PRO A 49 0.28 14.27 0.53
N GLN A 50 0.53 12.98 0.78
CA GLN A 50 0.42 12.42 2.11
C GLN A 50 1.50 12.99 3.05
N THR A 51 1.12 13.94 3.89
CA THR A 51 1.93 14.47 4.99
C THR A 51 1.74 13.59 6.23
N LEU A 52 2.22 12.35 6.23
CA LEU A 52 2.29 11.56 7.47
C LEU A 52 3.74 11.17 7.75
N PRO A 53 4.25 11.39 8.98
CA PRO A 53 5.59 11.00 9.35
C PRO A 53 5.69 9.46 9.31
N PRO A 54 6.90 8.91 9.09
CA PRO A 54 7.10 7.47 9.16
C PRO A 54 6.62 7.00 10.54
N THR A 55 5.61 6.14 10.56
CA THR A 55 5.26 5.39 11.77
C THR A 55 6.52 4.63 12.14
N LYS A 56 7.18 5.05 13.22
CA LYS A 56 8.30 4.29 13.80
C LYS A 56 7.86 2.83 13.93
N PRO A 57 8.71 1.86 13.59
CA PRO A 57 8.37 0.45 13.79
C PRO A 57 7.95 0.28 15.24
N HIS A 58 6.82 -0.38 15.47
CA HIS A 58 6.41 -0.79 16.81
C HIS A 58 7.59 -1.57 17.41
N GLU A 59 8.27 -0.98 18.40
CA GLU A 59 9.09 -1.75 19.32
C GLU A 59 8.16 -2.79 19.94
N ALA A 60 8.40 -4.05 19.59
CA ALA A 60 7.79 -5.17 20.26
C ALA A 60 8.23 -5.10 21.72
N HIS A 61 7.35 -4.58 22.58
CA HIS A 61 7.37 -4.86 24.01
C HIS A 61 7.25 -6.38 24.17
N HIS A 62 8.39 -7.07 24.24
CA HIS A 62 8.47 -8.34 24.95
C HIS A 62 9.16 -8.04 26.27
N GLU A 63 8.30 -7.91 27.28
CA GLU A 63 8.64 -7.95 28.69
C GLU A 63 9.65 -9.06 28.99
N GLN A 64 10.68 -8.67 29.74
CA GLN A 64 11.60 -9.57 30.39
C GLN A 64 10.83 -10.39 31.43
N LEU A 65 10.95 -11.71 31.35
CA LEU A 65 10.79 -12.64 32.47
C LEU A 65 12.06 -13.47 32.59
#